data_AF-A0A328Y9N9-F1
#
_entry.id   AF-A0A328Y9N9-F1
#
_cell.length_a   1.000
_cell.length_b   1.000
_cell.length_c   1.000
_cell.angle_alpha   90.00
_cell.angle_beta   90.00
_cell.angle_gamma   90.00
#
_symmetry.space_group_name_H-M   'P 1'
#
loop_
_entity.id
_entity.type
_entity.pdbx_description
1 polymer ?
#
loop_
_entity_poly.entity_id
_entity_poly.type
_entity_poly.pdbx_seq_one_letter_code
_entity_poly.pdbx_strand_id
1 'polypeptide(L)'
;MDFKKHKPTFVSVISVIGIILGIPFGAYCLTLKGGASLGGVLVFGIVIALAVLLAIDRILASFFDPKKLSLIEFGMSVICLLIYFTVEN
;
A
#
# COMPACT_ATOMS: atom_id res chain seq x y z
N MET A 1 -20.14 -12.27 15.10
CA MET A 1 -19.02 -11.83 14.25
C MET A 1 -17.88 -11.43 15.18
N ASP A 2 -16.74 -12.13 15.14
CA ASP A 2 -15.61 -11.91 16.05
C ASP A 2 -14.81 -10.66 15.63
N PHE A 3 -15.00 -9.57 16.37
CA PHE A 3 -14.39 -8.27 16.12
C PHE A 3 -12.84 -8.27 16.20
N LYS A 4 -12.20 -9.35 16.67
CA LYS A 4 -10.73 -9.44 16.68
C LYS A 4 -10.13 -9.71 15.30
N LYS A 5 -10.88 -10.31 14.37
CA LYS A 5 -10.40 -10.67 13.02
C LYS A 5 -10.39 -9.49 12.03
N HIS A 6 -10.93 -8.33 12.40
CA HIS A 6 -11.03 -7.16 11.50
C HIS A 6 -10.16 -5.99 11.96
N LYS A 7 -9.12 -6.25 12.76
CA LYS A 7 -8.14 -5.20 13.02
C LYS A 7 -7.41 -4.86 11.72
N PRO A 8 -7.37 -3.58 11.33
CA PRO A 8 -6.56 -3.16 10.21
C PRO A 8 -5.08 -3.31 10.55
N THR A 9 -4.35 -3.98 9.68
CA THR A 9 -2.88 -4.06 9.71
C THR A 9 -2.30 -2.76 9.17
N PHE A 10 -1.02 -2.52 9.42
CA PHE A 10 -0.32 -1.34 8.92
C PHE A 10 -0.37 -1.25 7.39
N VAL A 11 -0.10 -2.37 6.70
CA VAL A 11 -0.20 -2.44 5.23
C VAL A 11 -1.63 -2.16 4.75
N SER A 12 -2.64 -2.70 5.43
CA SER A 12 -4.03 -2.43 5.06
C SER A 12 -4.39 -0.95 5.17
N VAL A 13 -3.92 -0.23 6.19
CA VAL A 13 -4.21 1.21 6.35
C VAL A 13 -3.56 2.02 5.23
N ILE A 14 -2.29 1.76 4.94
CA ILE A 14 -1.54 2.47 3.90
C ILE A 14 -2.17 2.22 2.53
N SER A 15 -2.50 0.97 2.20
CA SER A 15 -3.11 0.63 0.92
C SER A 15 -4.46 1.32 0.74
N VAL A 16 -5.31 1.38 1.76
CA VAL A 16 -6.61 2.06 1.68
C VAL A 16 -6.43 3.57 1.45
N ILE A 17 -5.53 4.22 2.18
CA ILE A 17 -5.25 5.66 1.98
C ILE A 17 -4.70 5.91 0.57
N GLY A 18 -3.74 5.08 0.13
CA GLY A 18 -3.14 5.18 -1.19
C GLY A 18 -4.14 4.96 -2.33
N ILE A 19 -5.12 4.08 -2.17
CA ILE A 19 -6.19 3.87 -3.15
C ILE A 19 -7.13 5.09 -3.18
N ILE A 20 -7.57 5.58 -2.01
CA ILE A 20 -8.48 6.73 -1.91
C ILE A 20 -7.88 7.99 -2.53
N LEU A 21 -6.59 8.24 -2.33
CA LEU A 21 -5.89 9.40 -2.90
C LEU A 21 -5.43 9.15 -4.34
N GLY A 22 -4.99 7.93 -4.65
CA GLY A 22 -4.41 7.57 -5.93
C GLY A 22 -5.43 7.55 -7.07
N ILE A 23 -6.67 7.13 -6.82
CA ILE A 23 -7.73 7.15 -7.86
C ILE A 23 -8.03 8.57 -8.36
N PRO A 24 -8.40 9.55 -7.50
CA PRO A 24 -8.69 10.91 -7.96
C PRO A 24 -7.45 11.60 -8.54
N PHE A 25 -6.27 11.36 -7.95
CA PHE A 25 -5.02 11.94 -8.47
C PHE A 25 -4.64 11.36 -9.84
N GLY A 26 -4.73 10.03 -10.00
CA GLY A 26 -4.49 9.36 -11.28
C GLY A 26 -5.46 9.83 -12.35
N ALA A 27 -6.75 9.94 -12.01
CA ALA A 27 -7.76 10.47 -12.92
C ALA A 27 -7.47 11.91 -13.35
N TYR A 28 -7.06 12.78 -12.41
CA TYR A 28 -6.64 14.14 -12.71
C TYR A 28 -5.41 14.16 -13.65
N CYS A 29 -4.39 13.34 -13.38
CA CYS A 29 -3.21 13.25 -14.24
C CYS A 29 -3.53 12.82 -15.68
N LEU A 30 -4.53 11.97 -15.89
CA LEU A 30 -4.98 11.61 -17.24
C LEU A 30 -5.62 12.77 -18.01
N THR A 31 -6.13 13.80 -17.32
CA THR A 31 -6.67 15.00 -17.98
C THR A 31 -5.58 15.96 -18.48
N LEU A 32 -4.35 15.81 -17.98
CA LEU A 32 -3.20 16.61 -18.39
C LEU A 32 -2.60 16.07 -19.70
N LYS A 33 -2.00 16.95 -20.50
CA LYS A 33 -1.34 16.57 -21.77
C LYS A 33 0.14 16.27 -21.57
N GLY A 34 0.71 15.45 -22.46
CA GLY A 34 2.14 15.12 -22.48
C GLY A 34 2.53 14.13 -21.38
N GLY A 35 3.74 14.27 -20.82
CA GLY A 35 4.30 13.33 -19.83
C GLY A 35 3.48 13.18 -18.53
N ALA A 36 2.66 14.18 -18.19
CA ALA A 36 1.74 14.11 -17.06
C ALA A 36 0.65 13.03 -17.23
N SER A 37 0.21 12.77 -18.46
CA SER A 37 -0.76 11.70 -18.77
C SER A 37 -0.18 10.31 -18.50
N LEU A 38 1.09 10.11 -18.86
CA LEU A 38 1.83 8.88 -18.55
C LEU A 38 1.95 8.67 -17.03
N GLY A 39 2.16 9.76 -16.28
CA GLY A 39 2.13 9.75 -14.82
C GLY A 39 0.81 9.24 -14.26
N GLY A 40 -0.33 9.61 -14.87
CA GLY A 40 -1.65 9.09 -14.49
C GLY A 40 -1.75 7.57 -14.65
N VAL A 41 -1.25 7.03 -15.77
CA VAL A 41 -1.21 5.57 -16.00
C VAL A 41 -0.35 4.86 -14.96
N LEU A 42 0.81 5.41 -14.61
CA LEU A 42 1.68 4.86 -13.56
C LEU A 42 0.99 4.88 -12.19
N VAL A 43 0.31 5.97 -11.83
CA VAL A 43 -0.45 6.07 -10.59
C VAL A 43 -1.53 5.00 -10.53
N PHE A 44 -2.27 4.76 -11.62
CA PHE A 44 -3.25 3.68 -11.66
C PHE A 44 -2.61 2.29 -11.52
N GLY A 45 -1.44 2.07 -12.12
CA GLY A 45 -0.67 0.83 -11.91
C GLY A 45 -0.33 0.60 -10.43
N ILE A 46 0.08 1.66 -9.72
CA ILE A 46 0.35 1.61 -8.28
C ILE A 46 -0.94 1.34 -7.48
N VAL A 47 -2.05 1.98 -7.82
CA VAL A 47 -3.35 1.75 -7.17
C VAL A 47 -3.79 0.30 -7.30
N ILE A 48 -3.63 -0.31 -8.49
CA ILE A 48 -3.92 -1.73 -8.71
C ILE A 48 -3.00 -2.60 -7.84
N ALA A 49 -1.70 -2.30 -7.80
CA ALA A 49 -0.75 -3.03 -6.97
C ALA A 49 -1.10 -2.94 -5.47
N LEU A 50 -1.50 -1.77 -4.98
CA LEU A 50 -1.97 -1.58 -3.60
C LEU A 50 -3.25 -2.36 -3.31
N ALA A 51 -4.17 -2.46 -4.26
CA ALA A 51 -5.39 -3.25 -4.12
C ALA A 51 -5.08 -4.75 -4.01
N VAL A 52 -4.13 -5.25 -4.82
CA VAL A 52 -3.66 -6.65 -4.73
C VAL A 52 -2.94 -6.89 -3.39
N LEU A 53 -2.07 -5.97 -2.98
CA LEU A 53 -1.37 -6.05 -1.69
C LEU A 53 -2.36 -6.10 -0.51
N LEU A 54 -3.40 -5.27 -0.55
CA LEU A 54 -4.47 -5.26 0.45
C LEU A 54 -5.22 -6.60 0.49
N ALA A 55 -5.49 -7.22 -0.66
CA ALA A 55 -6.14 -8.53 -0.71
C ALA A 55 -5.26 -9.62 -0.08
N ILE A 56 -3.97 -9.64 -0.39
CA ILE A 56 -3.00 -10.59 0.18
C ILE A 56 -2.89 -10.39 1.70
N ASP A 57 -2.77 -9.14 2.16
CA ASP A 57 -2.73 -8.80 3.58
C ASP A 57 -3.98 -9.32 4.32
N ARG A 58 -5.16 -9.16 3.73
CA ARG A 58 -6.40 -9.68 4.33
C ARG A 58 -6.48 -11.20 4.38
N ILE A 59 -5.93 -11.87 3.37
CA ILE A 59 -5.79 -13.33 3.39
C ILE A 59 -4.84 -13.72 4.53
N LEU A 60 -3.65 -13.12 4.63
CA LEU A 60 -2.67 -13.40 5.69
C LEU A 60 -3.22 -13.11 7.09
N ALA A 61 -3.93 -11.99 7.28
CA ALA A 61 -4.56 -11.63 8.55
C ALA A 61 -5.71 -12.59 8.94
N SER A 62 -6.23 -13.39 8.01
CA SER A 62 -7.17 -14.47 8.32
C SER A 62 -6.47 -15.72 8.89
N PHE A 63 -5.19 -15.92 8.58
CA PHE A 63 -4.38 -17.05 9.04
C PHE A 63 -3.54 -16.75 10.28
N PHE A 64 -3.17 -15.49 10.51
CA PHE A 64 -2.26 -15.07 11.59
C PHE A 64 -2.88 -14.02 12.52
N ASP A 65 -2.30 -13.87 13.71
CA ASP A 65 -2.65 -12.77 14.63
C ASP A 65 -2.33 -11.41 13.98
N PRO A 66 -3.32 -10.53 13.73
CA PRO A 66 -3.11 -9.28 12.99
C PRO A 66 -2.14 -8.31 13.68
N LYS A 67 -2.01 -8.40 15.01
CA LYS A 67 -1.02 -7.63 15.78
C LYS A 67 0.42 -8.06 15.48
N LYS A 68 0.66 -9.36 15.36
CA LYS A 68 1.99 -9.90 15.07
C LYS A 68 2.37 -9.61 13.62
N LEU A 69 1.40 -9.74 12.70
CA LEU A 69 1.58 -9.43 11.29
C LEU A 69 1.99 -7.96 11.08
N SER A 70 1.27 -7.03 11.70
CA SER A 70 1.57 -5.59 11.60
C SER A 70 2.95 -5.22 12.16
N LEU A 71 3.44 -5.93 13.19
CA LEU A 71 4.77 -5.69 13.75
C LEU A 71 5.87 -6.14 12.77
N ILE A 72 5.66 -7.30 12.12
CA ILE A 72 6.59 -7.83 11.11
C ILE A 72 6.62 -6.89 9.89
N GLU A 73 5.46 -6.47 9.39
CA GLU A 73 5.34 -5.53 8.26
C GLU A 73 6.07 -4.21 8.52
N PHE A 74 5.87 -3.66 9.73
CA PHE A 74 6.54 -2.43 10.13
C PHE A 74 8.05 -2.62 10.23
N GLY A 75 8.51 -3.71 10.87
CA GLY A 75 9.93 -4.03 10.97
C GLY A 75 10.60 -4.19 9.60
N MET A 76 9.93 -4.88 8.67
CA MET A 76 10.44 -5.09 7.32
C MET A 76 10.53 -3.78 6.54
N SER A 77 9.53 -2.89 6.69
CA SER A 77 9.54 -1.56 6.08
C SER A 77 10.69 -0.69 6.59
N VAL A 78 10.95 -0.71 7.91
CA VAL A 78 12.07 0.03 8.52
C VAL A 78 13.41 -0.50 8.04
N ILE A 79 13.58 -1.82 7.95
CA ILE A 79 14.83 -2.43 7.44
C ILE A 79 15.07 -2.01 5.98
N CYS A 80 14.05 -2.06 5.13
CA CYS A 80 14.18 -1.60 3.74
C CYS A 80 14.58 -0.13 3.65
N LEU A 81 14.00 0.74 4.48
CA LEU A 81 14.38 2.15 4.54
C LEU A 81 15.82 2.34 4.99
N LEU A 82 16.27 1.61 6.02
CA LEU A 82 17.65 1.67 6.50
C LEU A 82 18.66 1.23 5.42
N ILE A 83 18.35 0.16 4.68
CA ILE A 83 19.19 -0.30 3.56
C ILE A 83 19.27 0.78 2.48
N TYR A 84 18.12 1.35 2.09
CA TYR A 84 18.08 2.43 1.10
C TYR A 84 18.97 3.61 1.50
N PHE A 85 18.81 4.12 2.74
CA PHE A 85 19.63 5.23 3.25
C PHE A 85 21.11 4.90 3.42
N THR A 86 21.46 3.63 3.63
CA THR A 86 22.86 3.20 3.74
C THR A 86 23.51 3.03 2.37
N VAL A 87 22.75 2.66 1.34
CA VAL A 87 23.25 2.52 -0.03
C VAL A 87 23.39 3.87 -0.73
N GLU A 88 22.58 4.87 -0.39
CA GLU A 88 22.64 6.22 -0.95
C GLU A 88 23.71 7.14 -0.33
N ASN A 89 24.31 6.76 0.81
CA ASN A 89 25.41 7.49 1.47
C ASN A 89 26.77 6.85 1.16
#